data_AF-A0A829GBW1-F1
#
_entry.id   AF-A0A829GBW1-F1
#
_cell.length_a   1.000
_cell.length_b   1.000
_cell.length_c   1.000
_cell.angle_alpha   90.00
_cell.angle_beta   90.00
_cell.angle_gamma   90.00
#
_symmetry.space_group_name_H-M   'P 1'
#
loop_
_entity.id
_entity.type
_entity.pdbx_description
1 polymer ?
#
loop_
_entity_poly.entity_id
_entity_poly.type
_entity_poly.pdbx_seq_one_letter_code
_entity_poly.pdbx_strand_id
1 'polypeptide(L)' 'MTNETSRTWWQQEIFYQIYPASFKDSNNDGIGDLPGITAELPKLKELGITTIWLSPVYKSPMPRLH' A
#
# COMPACT_ATOMS: atom_id res chain seq x y z
N MET A 1 -24.08 9.04 -31.71
CA MET A 1 -23.80 9.21 -30.27
C MET A 1 -22.89 8.05 -29.88
N THR A 2 -21.58 8.30 -29.76
CA THR A 2 -20.60 7.25 -29.46
C THR A 2 -20.72 6.85 -28.01
N ASN A 3 -20.99 5.57 -27.77
CA ASN A 3 -21.06 4.97 -26.44
C ASN A 3 -19.62 4.88 -25.90
N GLU A 4 -19.14 5.95 -25.28
CA GLU A 4 -17.92 5.94 -24.47
C GLU A 4 -18.16 4.94 -23.34
N THR A 5 -17.72 3.70 -23.50
CA THR A 5 -17.58 2.76 -22.40
C THR A 5 -16.54 3.37 -21.48
N SER A 6 -17.01 4.16 -20.51
CA SER A 6 -16.28 4.63 -19.35
C SER A 6 -15.50 3.43 -18.80
N ARG A 7 -14.20 3.36 -19.11
CA ARG A 7 -13.34 2.34 -18.52
C ARG A 7 -13.32 2.65 -17.04
N THR A 8 -13.78 1.70 -16.25
CA THR A 8 -13.80 1.84 -14.79
C THR A 8 -12.37 2.05 -14.31
N TRP A 9 -12.14 3.03 -13.43
CA TRP A 9 -10.78 3.47 -13.04
C TRP A 9 -9.84 2.30 -12.69
N TRP A 10 -10.33 1.31 -11.95
CA TRP A 10 -9.57 0.11 -11.54
C TRP A 10 -9.11 -0.81 -12.68
N GLN A 11 -9.62 -0.66 -13.91
CA GLN A 11 -9.25 -1.49 -15.06
C GLN A 11 -7.92 -1.08 -15.70
N GLN A 12 -7.43 0.13 -15.42
CA GLN A 12 -6.22 0.68 -16.04
C GLN A 12 -5.11 1.01 -15.02
N GLU A 13 -5.33 0.64 -13.76
CA GLU A 13 -4.48 1.00 -12.63
C GLU A 13 -3.45 -0.10 -12.35
N ILE A 14 -2.24 0.31 -11.94
CA ILE A 14 -1.18 -0.60 -11.52
C ILE A 14 -1.26 -0.73 -10.00
N PHE A 15 -1.62 -1.94 -9.55
CA PHE A 15 -1.74 -2.27 -8.14
C PHE A 15 -0.40 -2.73 -7.57
N TYR A 16 -0.01 -2.16 -6.42
CA TYR A 16 1.14 -2.61 -5.65
C TYR A 16 0.70 -3.05 -4.25
N GLN A 17 0.89 -4.32 -3.93
CA GLN A 17 0.53 -4.86 -2.62
C GLN A 17 1.68 -4.65 -1.63
N ILE A 18 1.38 -4.01 -0.51
CA ILE A 18 2.35 -3.77 0.58
C ILE A 18 1.92 -4.54 1.82
N TYR A 19 2.89 -5.22 2.44
CA TYR A 19 2.76 -5.79 3.77
C TYR A 19 3.41 -4.82 4.78
N PRO A 20 2.62 -4.03 5.55
CA PRO A 20 3.13 -2.90 6.30
C PRO A 20 4.26 -3.25 7.26
N ALA A 21 4.09 -4.33 8.02
CA ALA A 21 5.04 -4.79 9.03
C ALA A 21 6.42 -5.17 8.50
N SER A 22 6.59 -5.35 7.18
CA SER A 22 7.87 -5.73 6.58
C SER A 22 8.37 -4.73 5.53
N PHE A 23 7.67 -3.60 5.33
CA PHE A 23 7.99 -2.69 4.24
C PHE A 23 9.07 -1.68 4.61
N LYS A 24 8.80 -0.82 5.60
CA LYS A 24 9.71 0.24 6.04
C LYS A 24 9.43 0.58 7.49
N ASP A 25 10.42 0.38 8.34
CA ASP A 25 10.42 0.81 9.73
C ASP A 25 10.96 2.25 9.79
N SER A 26 10.21 3.16 10.42
CA SER A 26 10.61 4.56 10.59
C SER A 26 11.04 4.91 12.01
N ASN A 27 10.78 4.03 12.99
CA ASN A 27 11.01 4.28 14.42
C ASN A 27 12.04 3.31 15.05
N ASN A 28 12.62 2.40 14.26
CA ASN A 28 13.57 1.36 14.63
C ASN A 28 13.03 0.36 15.68
N ASP A 29 11.72 0.10 15.69
CA ASP A 29 11.11 -0.92 16.56
C ASP A 29 11.17 -2.35 15.97
N GLY A 30 11.67 -2.49 14.74
CA GLY A 30 11.81 -3.74 14.01
C GLY A 30 10.57 -4.11 13.18
N ILE A 31 9.53 -3.27 13.15
CA ILE A 31 8.28 -3.49 12.42
C ILE A 31 8.01 -2.30 11.51
N GLY A 32 7.66 -2.59 10.26
CA GLY A 32 7.30 -1.53 9.32
C GLY A 32 6.00 -0.81 9.71
N ASP A 33 5.96 0.49 9.43
CA ASP A 33 4.94 1.40 9.92
C ASP A 33 4.35 2.29 8.80
N LEU A 34 3.21 2.93 9.09
CA LEU A 34 2.53 3.81 8.13
C LEU A 34 3.36 5.04 7.75
N PRO A 35 4.11 5.70 8.67
CA PRO A 35 5.02 6.78 8.31
C PRO A 35 6.10 6.34 7.32
N GLY A 36 6.66 5.14 7.49
CA GLY A 36 7.63 4.53 6.58
C GLY A 36 7.05 4.26 5.20
N ILE A 37 5.81 3.77 5.12
CA ILE A 37 5.09 3.65 3.83
C ILE A 37 4.90 5.03 3.18
N THR A 38 4.49 6.02 3.97
CA THR A 38 4.22 7.38 3.49
C THR A 38 5.47 8.02 2.87
N ALA A 39 6.63 7.78 3.47
CA ALA A 39 7.91 8.28 2.97
C ALA A 39 8.31 7.70 1.59
N GLU A 40 7.84 6.48 1.26
CA GLU A 40 8.14 5.83 -0.02
C GLU A 40 7.09 6.13 -1.12
N LEU A 41 5.95 6.75 -0.79
CA LEU A 41 4.91 7.10 -1.77
C LEU A 41 5.43 7.90 -2.99
N PRO A 42 6.34 8.89 -2.83
CA PRO A 42 6.89 9.61 -3.98
C PRO A 42 7.60 8.67 -4.97
N LYS A 43 8.38 7.71 -4.45
CA LYS A 43 9.10 6.73 -5.26
C LYS A 43 8.15 5.75 -5.96
N LEU A 44 7.10 5.30 -5.27
CA LEU A 44 6.08 4.44 -5.87
C LEU A 44 5.35 5.16 -7.01
N LYS A 45 5.09 6.47 -6.85
CA LYS A 45 4.51 7.31 -7.90
C LYS A 45 5.44 7.46 -9.10
N GLU A 46 6.75 7.63 -8.89
CA GLU A 46 7.75 7.67 -9.97
C GLU A 46 7.81 6.36 -10.77
N LEU A 47 7.58 5.22 -10.11
CA LEU A 47 7.48 3.90 -10.75
C LEU A 47 6.17 3.70 -11.55
N GLY A 48 5.24 4.67 -11.51
CA GLY A 48 3.95 4.57 -12.20
C GLY A 48 2.93 3.69 -11.46
N ILE A 49 3.16 3.39 -10.18
CA ILE A 49 2.15 2.73 -9.34
C ILE A 49 1.07 3.75 -9.03
N THR A 50 -0.18 3.37 -9.26
CA THR A 50 -1.32 4.27 -9.15
C THR A 50 -2.26 3.86 -8.01
N THR A 51 -2.26 2.58 -7.62
CA THR A 51 -3.04 2.09 -6.48
C THR A 51 -2.21 1.19 -5.55
N ILE A 52 -2.35 1.39 -4.24
CA ILE A 52 -1.69 0.56 -3.21
C ILE A 52 -2.73 -0.32 -2.52
N TRP A 53 -2.45 -1.63 -2.44
CA TRP A 53 -3.22 -2.58 -1.65
C TRP A 53 -2.46 -2.91 -0.36
N LEU A 54 -2.96 -2.43 0.77
CA LEU A 54 -2.38 -2.75 2.08
C LEU A 54 -2.95 -4.08 2.62
N SER A 55 -2.05 -4.94 3.08
CA SER A 55 -2.40 -6.06 3.97
C SER A 55 -3.00 -5.54 5.29
N PRO A 56 -3.66 -6.39 6.12
CA PRO A 56 -4.42 -5.91 7.27
C PRO A 56 -3.62 -4.99 8.20
N VAL A 57 -4.08 -3.76 8.36
CA VAL A 57 -3.49 -2.70 9.22
C VAL A 57 -4.23 -2.54 10.55
N TYR A 58 -5.24 -3.38 10.80
CA TYR A 58 -6.04 -3.32 12.01
C TYR A 58 -5.30 -3.98 13.18
N LYS A 59 -5.56 -3.52 14.41
CA LYS A 59 -5.15 -4.23 15.62
C LYS A 59 -5.76 -5.64 15.59
N SER A 60 -4.95 -6.63 15.22
CA SER A 60 -5.31 -8.03 15.34
C SER A 60 -5.21 -8.45 16.82
N PRO A 61 -6.17 -9.22 17.35
CA PRO A 61 -6.09 -9.80 18.69
C PRO A 61 -5.06 -10.93 18.81
N MET A 62 -4.25 -11.18 17.77
CA MET A 62 -3.15 -12.15 17.83
C MET A 62 -2.22 -11.81 19.01
N PRO A 63 -2.08 -12.73 20.00
CA PRO A 63 -1.05 -12.59 21.00
C PRO A 63 0.29 -12.60 20.27
N ARG A 64 1.13 -11.58 20.49
CA ARG A 64 2.57 -11.74 20.24
C ARG A 64 2.98 -12.98 21.04
N LEU A 65 3.36 -14.08 20.40
CA LEU A 65 4.14 -15.09 21.11
C LEU A 65 5.40 -14.38 21.61
N HIS A 66 5.58 -14.47 22.92
CA HIS A 66 6.72 -13.93 23.66
C HIS A 66 7.96 -14.74 23.34
#